data_AF-A0A7W0FTV4-F1
#
_entry.id   AF-A0A7W0FTV4-F1
#
_cell.length_a   1.000
_cell.length_b   1.000
_cell.length_c   1.000
_cell.angle_alpha   90.00
_cell.angle_beta   90.00
_cell.angle_gamma   90.00
#
_symmetry.space_group_name_H-M   'P 1'
#
loop_
_entity.id
_entity.type
_entity.pdbx_description
1 polymer ?
#
loop_
_entity_poly.entity_id
_entity_poly.type
_entity_poly.pdbx_seq_one_letter_code
_entity_poly.pdbx_strand_id
1 'polypeptide(L)'
;MTWPTSGEQSKLDLQQALANLETFSQQIERELVPNFSNLAVHAGKLVAVQTPSLTKTIAQAYSNLISPTQKESSEVVAALLQSSDTIKSYFPLIQVMSEGSPEQKKFANYAKTAIERFNRTVDKATSSTSTWTQRIICFLYQKNMLVVGNRLVKIELPRNAFLPINSLKFSIEKYDQKKMTSTLQSPPESTAALQKISTLGQAVLPSYQIEQKTFELYQIKIFKLLEKDKLLSPLEARELVLKTPREFIVDQQAELATISQKLQPLPGQCFHVSASFQIDRRTCSFSIFQSDDLVIESTQTGYPHPLQHNGWALSDMLIPKCLHRPERLKHFPELYEKQLKIAQELDPKGPLVEKARYLLAMKRQVFEENKMEFLKAHKALCFAISDAAFQNTVPHDFSESISSFFTHLSFSSSSYDLLVRAQEQLMDGIVNYPFIALDKEWLNGTVSTCNSASLLLSTKMEEVFDKWSEKALEAEKLNNPEKKLLHYCSAMGRVLAHPVQQLILQQHSEKMKTAPPELDVFTKKIQVALYLQLWEFLHELSLNPKEIDPYRHLSRLLEDDLMLFKATDLNKLPWKSVAIVNELETYYKERALEA
;
A
#
# COMPACT_ATOMS: atom_id res chain seq x y z
N MET A 1 33.82 18.91 -59.13
CA MET A 1 32.51 18.27 -59.39
C MET A 1 31.46 18.96 -58.55
N THR A 2 30.63 19.79 -59.18
CA THR A 2 29.43 20.40 -58.62
C THR A 2 28.31 19.35 -58.56
N TRP A 3 27.58 19.33 -57.45
CA TRP A 3 26.52 18.38 -57.17
C TRP A 3 25.29 18.69 -58.06
N PRO A 4 24.48 17.70 -58.46
CA PRO A 4 23.16 18.01 -59.00
C PRO A 4 22.36 18.72 -57.91
N THR A 5 21.57 19.71 -58.27
CA THR A 5 20.78 20.55 -57.33
C THR A 5 19.83 19.73 -56.44
N SER A 6 19.51 18.47 -56.77
CA SER A 6 18.78 17.53 -55.90
C SER A 6 19.67 16.72 -54.93
N GLY A 7 20.96 16.59 -55.23
CA GLY A 7 21.95 15.90 -54.40
C GLY A 7 22.52 16.78 -53.28
N GLU A 8 22.61 18.09 -53.49
CA GLU A 8 23.12 19.02 -52.48
C GLU A 8 22.24 19.06 -51.22
N GLN A 9 20.91 19.05 -51.41
CA GLN A 9 19.96 18.94 -50.31
C GLN A 9 20.07 17.57 -49.60
N SER A 10 20.16 16.48 -50.36
CA SER A 10 20.32 15.13 -49.80
C SER A 10 21.63 14.97 -49.00
N LYS A 11 22.71 15.66 -49.42
CA LYS A 11 23.99 15.71 -48.68
C LYS A 11 23.85 16.51 -47.40
N LEU A 12 23.17 17.65 -47.47
CA LEU A 12 22.95 18.53 -46.32
C LEU A 12 22.11 17.83 -45.26
N ASP A 13 21.05 17.14 -45.69
CA ASP A 13 20.16 16.36 -44.83
C ASP A 13 20.90 15.20 -44.17
N LEU A 14 21.75 14.49 -44.92
CA LEU A 14 22.59 13.41 -44.38
C LEU A 14 23.69 13.93 -43.45
N GLN A 15 24.30 15.07 -43.76
CA GLN A 15 25.29 15.74 -42.91
C GLN A 15 24.65 16.20 -41.60
N GLN A 16 23.44 16.74 -41.65
CA GLN A 16 22.68 17.16 -40.49
C GLN A 16 22.27 15.96 -39.63
N ALA A 17 21.79 14.87 -40.25
CA ALA A 17 21.45 13.64 -39.54
C ALA A 17 22.65 12.99 -38.85
N LEU A 18 23.82 12.96 -39.52
CA LEU A 18 25.07 12.46 -38.94
C LEU A 18 25.59 13.39 -37.84
N ALA A 19 25.50 14.71 -38.01
CA ALA A 19 25.87 15.67 -36.98
C ALA A 19 25.00 15.54 -35.73
N ASN A 20 23.69 15.28 -35.88
CA ASN A 20 22.78 15.04 -34.77
C ASN A 20 23.14 13.74 -34.01
N LEU A 21 23.43 12.64 -34.72
CA LEU A 21 23.87 11.37 -34.12
C LEU A 21 25.23 11.50 -33.41
N GLU A 22 26.17 12.20 -34.03
CA GLU A 22 27.51 12.43 -33.49
C GLU A 22 27.45 13.30 -32.23
N THR A 23 26.66 14.38 -32.27
CA THR A 23 26.46 15.27 -31.12
C THR A 23 25.83 14.50 -29.96
N PHE A 24 24.81 13.69 -30.22
CA PHE A 24 24.19 12.83 -29.21
C PHE A 24 25.17 11.80 -28.62
N SER A 25 25.94 11.13 -29.48
CA SER A 25 26.90 10.10 -29.03
C SER A 25 28.07 10.69 -28.24
N GLN A 26 28.61 11.83 -28.68
CA GLN A 26 29.68 12.55 -27.98
C GLN A 26 29.19 13.17 -26.68
N GLN A 27 27.92 13.59 -26.60
CA GLN A 27 27.32 14.10 -25.37
C GLN A 27 27.18 13.01 -24.31
N ILE A 28 26.64 11.83 -24.68
CA ILE A 28 26.59 10.68 -23.76
C ILE A 28 27.99 10.25 -23.34
N GLU A 29 28.96 10.21 -24.26
CA GLU A 29 30.35 9.86 -23.95
C GLU A 29 31.07 10.90 -23.07
N ARG A 30 30.70 12.19 -23.14
CA ARG A 30 31.22 13.23 -22.23
C ARG A 30 30.54 13.22 -20.87
N GLU A 31 29.27 12.82 -20.79
CA GLU A 31 28.51 12.64 -19.54
C GLU A 31 28.89 11.36 -18.77
N LEU A 32 29.67 10.46 -19.39
CA LEU A 32 30.21 9.23 -18.79
C LEU A 32 31.37 9.46 -17.79
N VAL A 33 31.85 10.70 -17.63
CA VAL A 33 32.79 11.15 -16.59
C VAL A 33 32.21 12.45 -16.00
N PRO A 34 32.06 12.62 -14.67
CA PRO A 34 31.17 13.63 -14.11
C PRO A 34 31.77 15.03 -14.21
N ASN A 35 31.51 15.72 -15.32
CA ASN A 35 31.58 17.17 -15.47
C ASN A 35 30.32 17.61 -16.24
N PHE A 36 29.24 17.86 -15.51
CA PHE A 36 27.93 18.15 -16.08
C PHE A 36 27.79 19.65 -16.40
N SER A 37 27.69 19.98 -17.70
CA SER A 37 27.27 21.29 -18.21
C SER A 37 25.79 21.26 -18.58
N ASN A 38 25.03 22.30 -18.23
CA ASN A 38 23.63 22.46 -18.69
C ASN A 38 23.62 23.04 -20.11
N LEU A 39 22.75 22.51 -20.98
CA LEU A 39 22.47 23.07 -22.29
C LEU A 39 21.27 24.03 -22.21
N ALA A 40 21.40 25.20 -22.82
CA ALA A 40 20.31 26.14 -23.03
C ALA A 40 20.23 26.50 -24.52
N VAL A 41 19.01 26.70 -25.04
CA VAL A 41 18.82 27.22 -26.39
C VAL A 41 18.85 28.75 -26.32
N HIS A 42 19.88 29.35 -26.90
CA HIS A 42 19.96 30.80 -27.07
C HIS A 42 20.00 31.11 -28.56
N ALA A 43 18.98 31.82 -29.05
CA ALA A 43 18.85 32.21 -30.46
C ALA A 43 18.93 31.03 -31.47
N GLY A 44 18.25 29.91 -31.16
CA GLY A 44 18.16 28.75 -32.06
C GLY A 44 19.42 27.87 -32.12
N LYS A 45 20.39 28.10 -31.22
CA LYS A 45 21.58 27.25 -31.06
C LYS A 45 21.73 26.80 -29.62
N LEU A 46 22.21 25.57 -29.43
CA LEU A 46 22.49 24.97 -28.13
C LEU A 46 23.83 25.51 -27.58
N VAL A 47 23.80 26.11 -26.40
CA VAL A 47 24.99 26.65 -25.71
C VAL A 47 25.09 26.07 -24.30
N ALA A 48 26.30 25.72 -23.88
CA ALA A 48 26.56 25.17 -22.54
C ALA A 48 26.83 26.27 -21.51
N VAL A 49 26.17 26.21 -20.34
CA VAL A 49 26.43 27.08 -19.18
C VAL A 49 27.08 26.25 -18.07
N GLN A 50 28.24 26.70 -17.57
CA GLN A 50 28.93 26.06 -16.45
C GLN A 50 28.33 26.46 -15.10
N THR A 51 28.10 25.49 -14.21
CA THR A 51 27.71 25.72 -12.81
C THR A 51 28.76 25.12 -11.85
N PRO A 52 29.11 25.83 -10.75
CA PRO A 52 30.09 25.32 -9.79
C PRO A 52 29.43 24.51 -8.66
N SER A 53 30.00 23.33 -8.40
CA SER A 53 29.79 22.35 -7.31
C SER A 53 28.63 21.33 -7.43
N LEU A 54 28.99 20.06 -7.23
CA LEU A 54 28.15 18.85 -7.26
C LEU A 54 26.92 18.94 -6.34
N THR A 55 27.04 19.66 -5.23
CA THR A 55 25.99 19.83 -4.22
C THR A 55 24.85 20.72 -4.71
N LYS A 56 25.16 21.75 -5.51
CA LYS A 56 24.14 22.57 -6.20
C LYS A 56 23.48 21.78 -7.32
N THR A 57 24.22 20.90 -8.00
CA THR A 57 23.71 20.00 -9.06
C THR A 57 22.76 18.93 -8.52
N ILE A 58 23.01 18.36 -7.33
CA ILE A 58 22.05 17.43 -6.69
C ILE A 58 20.78 18.16 -6.26
N ALA A 59 20.89 19.38 -5.71
CA ALA A 59 19.74 20.21 -5.37
C ALA A 59 18.92 20.60 -6.60
N GLN A 60 19.59 20.87 -7.73
CA GLN A 60 18.94 21.20 -9.00
C GLN A 60 18.39 19.95 -9.71
N ALA A 61 19.03 18.79 -9.58
CA ALA A 61 18.49 17.50 -10.04
C ALA A 61 17.23 17.09 -9.24
N TYR A 62 17.21 17.38 -7.94
CA TYR A 62 16.02 17.27 -7.09
C TYR A 62 14.94 18.29 -7.47
N SER A 63 15.29 19.56 -7.76
CA SER A 63 14.29 20.56 -8.23
C SER A 63 13.73 20.22 -9.62
N ASN A 64 14.54 19.59 -10.47
CA ASN A 64 14.16 19.14 -11.81
C ASN A 64 13.46 17.76 -11.79
N LEU A 65 13.50 17.02 -10.69
CA LEU A 65 12.67 15.84 -10.43
C LEU A 65 11.21 16.21 -10.09
N ILE A 66 10.98 17.46 -9.66
CA ILE A 66 9.68 17.98 -9.19
C ILE A 66 8.96 18.80 -10.28
N SER A 67 9.64 19.21 -11.35
CA SER A 67 9.03 20.00 -12.43
C SER A 67 8.61 19.15 -13.64
N PRO A 68 7.39 19.32 -14.19
CA PRO A 68 6.94 18.60 -15.37
C PRO A 68 7.40 19.32 -16.65
N THR A 69 8.56 18.95 -17.21
CA THR A 69 8.96 19.38 -18.56
C THR A 69 8.79 18.23 -19.56
N GLN A 70 7.53 17.84 -19.82
CA GLN A 70 7.19 16.86 -20.86
C GLN A 70 7.34 17.38 -22.30
N LYS A 71 7.49 18.70 -22.52
CA LYS A 71 7.50 19.31 -23.86
C LYS A 71 8.84 19.28 -24.60
N GLU A 72 9.99 19.44 -23.92
CA GLU A 72 11.31 19.47 -24.59
C GLU A 72 11.83 18.06 -24.94
N SER A 73 11.33 17.04 -24.25
CA SER A 73 11.73 15.64 -24.46
C SER A 73 11.24 15.10 -25.81
N SER A 74 10.01 15.45 -26.24
CA SER A 74 9.40 14.89 -27.46
C SER A 74 10.05 15.36 -28.76
N GLU A 75 10.53 16.61 -28.82
CA GLU A 75 11.17 17.18 -30.01
C GLU A 75 12.54 16.54 -30.29
N VAL A 76 13.31 16.25 -29.23
CA VAL A 76 14.63 15.60 -29.35
C VAL A 76 14.50 14.17 -29.88
N VAL A 77 13.49 13.42 -29.46
CA VAL A 77 13.26 12.06 -29.99
C VAL A 77 12.67 12.05 -31.39
N ALA A 78 11.79 12.99 -31.72
CA ALA A 78 11.33 13.15 -33.10
C ALA A 78 12.52 13.41 -34.05
N ALA A 79 13.45 14.28 -33.65
CA ALA A 79 14.65 14.58 -34.44
C ALA A 79 15.61 13.39 -34.57
N LEU A 80 15.77 12.57 -33.52
CA LEU A 80 16.62 11.36 -33.56
C LEU A 80 16.02 10.25 -34.41
N LEU A 81 14.70 10.01 -34.32
CA LEU A 81 14.01 9.03 -35.16
C LEU A 81 14.06 9.45 -36.63
N GLN A 82 13.79 10.72 -36.92
CA GLN A 82 13.92 11.27 -38.27
C GLN A 82 15.35 11.16 -38.81
N SER A 83 16.37 11.41 -37.98
CA SER A 83 17.79 11.26 -38.37
C SER A 83 18.15 9.81 -38.65
N SER A 84 17.62 8.86 -37.87
CA SER A 84 17.82 7.41 -38.06
C SER A 84 17.19 6.92 -39.37
N ASP A 85 15.95 7.32 -39.66
CA ASP A 85 15.25 6.93 -40.89
C ASP A 85 15.92 7.56 -42.13
N THR A 86 16.38 8.80 -42.02
CA THR A 86 17.17 9.48 -43.07
C THR A 86 18.48 8.73 -43.34
N ILE A 87 19.21 8.27 -42.32
CA ILE A 87 20.46 7.54 -42.53
C ILE A 87 20.21 6.16 -43.16
N LYS A 88 19.11 5.49 -42.78
CA LYS A 88 18.71 4.21 -43.39
C LYS A 88 18.37 4.38 -44.87
N SER A 89 17.62 5.43 -45.23
CA SER A 89 17.22 5.69 -46.62
C SER A 89 18.40 6.07 -47.52
N TYR A 90 19.39 6.78 -47.00
CA TYR A 90 20.59 7.18 -47.73
C TYR A 90 21.81 6.25 -47.55
N PHE A 91 21.67 5.11 -46.87
CA PHE A 91 22.77 4.16 -46.66
C PHE A 91 23.40 3.62 -47.97
N PRO A 92 22.64 3.30 -49.04
CA PRO A 92 23.23 2.89 -50.32
C PRO A 92 24.16 3.96 -50.91
N LEU A 93 23.86 5.24 -50.70
CA LEU A 93 24.70 6.35 -51.13
C LEU A 93 26.01 6.41 -50.34
N ILE A 94 25.98 6.13 -49.03
CA ILE A 94 27.19 6.00 -48.18
C ILE A 94 28.08 4.86 -48.69
N GLN A 95 27.50 3.75 -49.14
CA GLN A 95 28.26 2.63 -49.73
C GLN A 95 28.95 3.04 -51.04
N VAL A 96 28.22 3.69 -51.95
CA VAL A 96 28.81 4.22 -53.21
C VAL A 96 29.92 5.24 -52.91
N MET A 97 29.73 6.11 -51.91
CA MET A 97 30.76 7.08 -51.48
C MET A 97 32.00 6.42 -50.88
N SER A 98 31.88 5.21 -50.32
CA SER A 98 33.03 4.46 -49.79
C SER A 98 33.98 3.93 -50.87
N GLU A 99 33.54 3.93 -52.13
CA GLU A 99 34.35 3.56 -53.30
C GLU A 99 34.78 4.78 -54.15
N GLY A 100 34.19 5.96 -53.89
CA GLY A 100 34.38 7.19 -54.66
C GLY A 100 35.67 7.98 -54.39
N SER A 101 35.61 9.30 -54.58
CA SER A 101 36.75 10.22 -54.41
C SER A 101 37.29 10.21 -52.97
N PRO A 102 38.53 10.67 -52.71
CA PRO A 102 39.10 10.68 -51.35
C PRO A 102 38.22 11.43 -50.32
N GLU A 103 37.53 12.47 -50.75
CA GLU A 103 36.57 13.22 -49.92
C GLU A 103 35.30 12.42 -49.64
N GLN A 104 34.79 11.69 -50.65
CA GLN A 104 33.64 10.79 -50.48
C GLN A 104 33.99 9.62 -49.57
N LYS A 105 35.21 9.05 -49.67
CA LYS A 105 35.70 8.00 -48.77
C LYS A 105 35.86 8.50 -47.34
N LYS A 106 36.38 9.71 -47.14
CA LYS A 106 36.46 10.35 -45.81
C LYS A 106 35.06 10.53 -45.22
N PHE A 107 34.11 11.01 -46.01
CA PHE A 107 32.74 11.21 -45.56
C PHE A 107 32.02 9.88 -45.25
N ALA A 108 32.20 8.85 -46.08
CA ALA A 108 31.65 7.53 -45.86
C ALA A 108 32.25 6.84 -44.62
N ASN A 109 33.55 7.00 -44.38
CA ASN A 109 34.21 6.51 -43.16
C ASN A 109 33.72 7.26 -41.93
N TYR A 110 33.54 8.59 -42.01
CA TYR A 110 32.93 9.38 -40.94
C TYR A 110 31.52 8.87 -40.62
N ALA A 111 30.67 8.69 -41.64
CA ALA A 111 29.32 8.18 -41.46
C ALA A 111 29.28 6.77 -40.84
N LYS A 112 30.14 5.84 -41.31
CA LYS A 112 30.27 4.50 -40.71
C LYS A 112 30.70 4.57 -39.25
N THR A 113 31.69 5.40 -38.94
CA THR A 113 32.21 5.57 -37.57
C THR A 113 31.14 6.15 -36.64
N ALA A 114 30.38 7.15 -37.11
CA ALA A 114 29.28 7.75 -36.34
C ALA A 114 28.17 6.73 -36.04
N ILE A 115 27.78 5.90 -37.02
CA ILE A 115 26.79 4.83 -36.86
C ILE A 115 27.28 3.76 -35.88
N GLU A 116 28.54 3.33 -36.01
CA GLU A 116 29.14 2.34 -35.10
C GLU A 116 29.21 2.87 -33.65
N ARG A 117 29.57 4.14 -33.47
CA ARG A 117 29.62 4.79 -32.16
C ARG A 117 28.24 4.88 -31.52
N PHE A 118 27.23 5.28 -32.30
CA PHE A 118 25.84 5.30 -31.84
C PHE A 118 25.35 3.90 -31.43
N ASN A 119 25.57 2.88 -32.28
CA ASN A 119 25.17 1.50 -31.98
C ASN A 119 25.89 0.95 -30.75
N ARG A 120 27.17 1.29 -30.52
CA ARG A 120 27.91 0.94 -29.28
C ARG A 120 27.33 1.60 -28.04
N THR A 121 26.88 2.84 -28.14
CA THR A 121 26.22 3.56 -27.04
C THR A 121 24.87 2.91 -26.69
N VAL A 122 24.10 2.52 -27.71
CA VAL A 122 22.85 1.75 -27.55
C VAL A 122 23.14 0.38 -26.92
N ASP A 123 24.21 -0.30 -27.36
CA ASP A 123 24.65 -1.59 -26.78
C ASP A 123 25.05 -1.47 -25.32
N LYS A 124 25.81 -0.44 -24.95
CA LYS A 124 26.17 -0.18 -23.54
C LYS A 124 24.95 0.11 -22.68
N ALA A 125 23.98 0.85 -23.21
CA ALA A 125 22.73 1.18 -22.53
C ALA A 125 21.75 0.00 -22.39
N THR A 126 21.89 -1.03 -23.24
CA THR A 126 21.03 -2.23 -23.25
C THR A 126 21.70 -3.48 -22.66
N SER A 127 23.03 -3.45 -22.47
CA SER A 127 23.79 -4.57 -21.89
C SER A 127 23.53 -4.76 -20.39
N SER A 128 23.37 -6.02 -19.96
CA SER A 128 23.06 -6.41 -18.57
C SER A 128 24.29 -6.57 -17.66
N THR A 129 25.35 -5.77 -17.86
CA THR A 129 26.59 -5.86 -17.05
C THR A 129 26.63 -4.87 -15.87
N SER A 130 27.36 -5.26 -14.83
CA SER A 130 27.07 -5.02 -13.41
C SER A 130 27.85 -3.89 -12.71
N THR A 131 28.16 -2.76 -13.36
CA THR A 131 28.78 -1.61 -12.67
C THR A 131 27.77 -0.50 -12.33
N TRP A 132 27.95 0.19 -11.20
CA TRP A 132 27.08 1.29 -10.77
C TRP A 132 27.04 2.44 -11.78
N THR A 133 28.18 2.73 -12.43
CA THR A 133 28.25 3.69 -13.53
C THR A 133 27.30 3.27 -14.65
N GLN A 134 27.33 2.00 -15.08
CA GLN A 134 26.39 1.45 -16.08
C GLN A 134 24.93 1.54 -15.64
N ARG A 135 24.62 1.36 -14.35
CA ARG A 135 23.25 1.53 -13.84
C ARG A 135 22.77 2.98 -13.85
N ILE A 136 23.63 3.93 -13.50
CA ILE A 136 23.32 5.38 -13.59
C ILE A 136 23.18 5.80 -15.05
N ILE A 137 24.04 5.29 -15.94
CA ILE A 137 23.94 5.49 -17.39
C ILE A 137 22.62 4.93 -17.90
N CYS A 138 22.25 3.69 -17.54
CA CYS A 138 20.97 3.09 -17.91
C CYS A 138 19.79 3.88 -17.38
N PHE A 139 19.86 4.41 -16.14
CA PHE A 139 18.80 5.22 -15.56
C PHE A 139 18.66 6.59 -16.24
N LEU A 140 19.77 7.30 -16.49
CA LEU A 140 19.78 8.56 -17.23
C LEU A 140 19.33 8.34 -18.68
N TYR A 141 19.70 7.21 -19.27
CA TYR A 141 19.23 6.80 -20.60
C TYR A 141 17.73 6.49 -20.61
N GLN A 142 17.21 5.76 -19.61
CA GLN A 142 15.77 5.48 -19.46
C GLN A 142 14.94 6.73 -19.14
N LYS A 143 15.52 7.74 -18.48
CA LYS A 143 14.85 9.00 -18.14
C LYS A 143 14.92 10.03 -19.26
N ASN A 144 16.05 10.09 -19.99
CA ASN A 144 16.28 11.07 -21.07
C ASN A 144 15.93 10.53 -22.47
N MET A 145 15.68 9.23 -22.65
CA MET A 145 15.12 8.64 -23.88
C MET A 145 13.72 8.09 -23.61
N LEU A 146 12.79 8.74 -24.30
CA LEU A 146 11.36 8.51 -24.39
C LEU A 146 10.99 7.08 -24.77
N VAL A 147 9.92 6.60 -24.14
CA VAL A 147 9.09 5.52 -24.66
C VAL A 147 8.60 5.92 -26.05
N VAL A 148 9.24 5.39 -27.09
CA VAL A 148 8.61 5.19 -28.39
C VAL A 148 8.48 3.69 -28.56
N GLY A 149 7.28 3.16 -28.28
CA GLY A 149 6.89 1.80 -28.64
C GLY A 149 7.88 0.69 -28.24
N ASN A 150 8.49 0.76 -27.07
CA ASN A 150 9.42 -0.26 -26.52
C ASN A 150 10.70 -0.57 -27.33
N ARG A 151 11.15 0.21 -28.33
CA ARG A 151 12.43 -0.10 -29.03
C ARG A 151 13.18 1.13 -29.56
N LEU A 152 14.40 1.34 -29.09
CA LEU A 152 15.48 1.89 -29.93
C LEU A 152 16.05 0.72 -30.73
N VAL A 153 15.63 0.60 -31.99
CA VAL A 153 16.18 -0.40 -32.90
C VAL A 153 17.56 0.10 -33.32
N LYS A 154 18.60 -0.73 -33.10
CA LYS A 154 19.91 -0.50 -33.71
C LYS A 154 19.73 -0.11 -35.17
N ILE A 155 20.61 0.73 -35.70
CA ILE A 155 20.63 0.93 -37.15
C ILE A 155 21.21 -0.36 -37.75
N GLU A 156 20.34 -1.33 -38.03
CA GLU A 156 20.68 -2.55 -38.75
C GLU A 156 20.86 -2.20 -40.22
N LEU A 157 22.11 -2.30 -40.67
CA LEU A 157 22.48 -2.01 -42.04
C LEU A 157 22.13 -3.22 -42.92
N PRO A 158 21.41 -3.04 -44.05
CA PRO A 158 21.08 -4.16 -44.93
C PRO A 158 22.37 -4.79 -45.46
N ARG A 159 22.56 -6.09 -45.20
CA ARG A 159 23.78 -6.82 -45.58
C ARG A 159 23.93 -7.02 -47.09
N ASN A 160 22.87 -6.89 -47.87
CA ASN A 160 22.89 -6.88 -49.34
C ASN A 160 21.66 -6.13 -49.85
N ALA A 161 21.83 -4.93 -50.38
CA ALA A 161 20.83 -4.28 -51.23
C ALA A 161 21.53 -3.88 -52.53
N PHE A 162 21.27 -4.66 -53.58
CA PHE A 162 21.71 -4.33 -54.93
C PHE A 162 21.01 -3.06 -55.40
N LEU A 163 21.79 -2.09 -55.86
CA LEU A 163 21.35 -0.88 -56.54
C LEU A 163 20.83 -1.20 -57.95
N PRO A 164 19.92 -0.38 -58.49
CA PRO A 164 20.02 0.07 -59.87
C PRO A 164 20.70 1.44 -59.88
N ILE A 165 21.96 1.45 -60.30
CA ILE A 165 22.70 2.63 -60.71
C ILE A 165 22.09 3.11 -62.03
N ASN A 166 21.69 4.37 -62.10
CA ASN A 166 21.75 5.11 -63.35
C ASN A 166 22.53 6.41 -63.14
N SER A 167 23.68 6.44 -63.82
CA SER A 167 24.45 7.59 -64.32
C SER A 167 24.82 8.71 -63.31
N LEU A 168 26.10 8.98 -63.04
CA LEU A 168 26.92 9.80 -63.92
C LEU A 168 28.43 9.77 -63.56
N LYS A 169 29.21 9.89 -64.63
CA LYS A 169 30.66 9.74 -64.85
C LYS A 169 31.61 10.64 -64.01
N PHE A 170 32.76 10.04 -63.65
CA PHE A 170 34.17 10.50 -63.63
C PHE A 170 34.56 11.98 -63.46
N SER A 171 35.46 12.27 -62.50
CA SER A 171 36.90 12.56 -62.78
C SER A 171 37.67 12.98 -61.50
N ILE A 172 38.91 12.50 -61.40
CA ILE A 172 39.88 12.71 -60.31
C ILE A 172 40.84 13.82 -60.70
N GLU A 173 41.15 14.76 -59.80
CA GLU A 173 42.42 15.53 -59.82
C GLU A 173 42.96 15.75 -58.38
N LYS A 174 44.29 15.89 -58.32
CA LYS A 174 45.25 15.67 -57.20
C LYS A 174 45.53 16.93 -56.34
N TYR A 175 46.45 16.76 -55.36
CA TYR A 175 47.31 17.76 -54.66
C TYR A 175 46.71 18.42 -53.38
N ASP A 176 47.42 18.70 -52.27
CA ASP A 176 48.78 18.42 -51.78
C ASP A 176 48.86 18.73 -50.27
N GLN A 177 50.01 18.39 -49.68
CA GLN A 177 50.48 18.51 -48.29
C GLN A 177 50.62 19.93 -47.68
N LYS A 178 50.65 20.02 -46.33
CA LYS A 178 51.67 20.71 -45.47
C LYS A 178 51.28 20.68 -43.97
N LYS A 179 52.14 20.13 -43.08
CA LYS A 179 53.11 20.78 -42.13
C LYS A 179 52.41 21.57 -41.00
N MET A 180 52.80 21.60 -39.71
CA MET A 180 54.07 21.32 -39.01
C MET A 180 53.85 21.38 -37.46
N THR A 181 54.67 20.63 -36.68
CA THR A 181 55.36 20.91 -35.37
C THR A 181 54.83 21.98 -34.38
N SER A 182 54.98 21.99 -33.05
CA SER A 182 55.83 21.41 -31.96
C SER A 182 55.13 21.78 -30.62
N THR A 183 55.40 21.29 -29.39
CA THR A 183 56.65 21.31 -28.61
C THR A 183 56.43 20.54 -27.29
N LEU A 184 57.45 19.80 -26.82
CA LEU A 184 57.57 19.21 -25.47
C LEU A 184 57.79 20.28 -24.39
N GLN A 185 57.27 20.05 -23.17
CA GLN A 185 57.96 20.29 -21.88
C GLN A 185 57.37 19.37 -20.79
N SER A 186 58.23 18.82 -19.94
CA SER A 186 57.95 17.92 -18.79
C SER A 186 58.67 18.43 -17.52
N PRO A 187 58.58 17.72 -16.37
CA PRO A 187 57.76 17.93 -15.17
C PRO A 187 58.53 18.63 -14.00
N PRO A 188 57.95 18.77 -12.78
CA PRO A 188 58.38 17.88 -11.68
C PRO A 188 57.32 17.58 -10.58
N GLU A 189 57.71 16.68 -9.67
CA GLU A 189 57.03 16.05 -8.54
C GLU A 189 56.43 17.00 -7.47
N SER A 190 55.34 16.60 -6.81
CA SER A 190 55.14 16.93 -5.38
C SER A 190 54.31 15.85 -4.64
N THR A 191 55.03 15.09 -3.82
CA THR A 191 54.56 14.13 -2.81
C THR A 191 54.06 14.84 -1.55
N ALA A 192 53.03 15.69 -1.68
CA ALA A 192 52.46 16.44 -0.55
C ALA A 192 50.95 16.21 -0.30
N ALA A 193 50.27 15.43 -1.14
CA ALA A 193 48.81 15.29 -1.07
C ALA A 193 48.29 14.07 -0.28
N LEU A 194 49.17 13.14 0.14
CA LEU A 194 48.75 11.86 0.74
C LEU A 194 48.67 11.82 2.27
N GLN A 195 48.95 12.94 2.98
CA GLN A 195 48.89 12.99 4.45
C GLN A 195 47.79 13.90 5.03
N LYS A 196 46.87 14.43 4.21
CA LYS A 196 45.78 15.31 4.68
C LYS A 196 44.36 14.74 4.59
N ILE A 197 44.20 13.46 4.26
CA ILE A 197 42.86 12.83 4.16
C ILE A 197 42.45 12.09 5.45
N SER A 198 43.34 11.94 6.44
CA SER A 198 43.01 11.20 7.68
C SER A 198 42.33 12.02 8.78
N THR A 199 42.00 13.30 8.56
CA THR A 199 41.51 14.19 9.64
C THR A 199 40.33 15.09 9.28
N LEU A 200 39.62 14.86 8.16
CA LEU A 200 38.40 15.60 7.84
C LEU A 200 37.17 14.69 7.77
N GLY A 201 36.35 14.79 8.81
CA GLY A 201 34.90 14.64 8.70
C GLY A 201 34.34 13.28 9.07
N GLN A 202 34.30 12.96 10.36
CA GLN A 202 33.13 12.26 10.92
C GLN A 202 31.92 13.20 10.76
N ALA A 203 31.45 13.37 9.52
CA ALA A 203 30.20 14.06 9.26
C ALA A 203 29.08 13.11 9.68
N VAL A 204 28.62 13.25 10.91
CA VAL A 204 27.39 12.62 11.39
C VAL A 204 26.28 13.10 10.47
N LEU A 205 25.86 12.26 9.52
CA LEU A 205 24.66 12.52 8.73
C LEU A 205 23.50 12.77 9.71
N PRO A 206 22.66 13.79 9.49
CA PRO A 206 21.45 13.95 10.27
C PRO A 206 20.61 12.67 10.13
N SER A 207 20.22 12.08 11.27
CA SER A 207 19.44 10.82 11.34
C SER A 207 18.25 10.79 10.39
N TYR A 208 17.65 11.94 10.12
CA TYR A 208 16.53 12.14 9.19
C TYR A 208 16.84 11.73 7.73
N GLN A 209 18.03 12.04 7.21
CA GLN A 209 18.40 11.69 5.83
C GLN A 209 18.70 10.19 5.67
N ILE A 210 19.16 9.56 6.75
CA ILE A 210 19.39 8.13 6.84
C ILE A 210 18.05 7.40 6.80
N GLU A 211 17.08 7.85 7.60
CA GLU A 211 15.74 7.26 7.65
C GLU A 211 15.04 7.31 6.29
N GLN A 212 15.07 8.45 5.59
CA GLN A 212 14.32 8.63 4.34
C GLN A 212 14.81 7.71 3.21
N LYS A 213 16.13 7.56 3.04
CA LYS A 213 16.71 6.66 2.03
C LYS A 213 16.51 5.18 2.38
N THR A 214 16.60 4.84 3.66
CA THR A 214 16.36 3.48 4.15
C THR A 214 14.90 3.09 3.90
N PHE A 215 13.98 4.05 4.06
CA PHE A 215 12.57 3.85 3.82
C PHE A 215 12.22 3.60 2.34
N GLU A 216 12.82 4.32 1.40
CA GLU A 216 12.60 4.08 -0.03
C GLU A 216 13.04 2.66 -0.45
N LEU A 217 14.20 2.21 0.04
CA LEU A 217 14.69 0.84 -0.19
C LEU A 217 13.78 -0.21 0.45
N TYR A 218 13.30 0.08 1.65
CA TYR A 218 12.32 -0.73 2.37
C TYR A 218 11.02 -0.87 1.57
N GLN A 219 10.46 0.22 1.04
CA GLN A 219 9.23 0.19 0.26
C GLN A 219 9.34 -0.71 -0.97
N ILE A 220 10.40 -0.56 -1.76
CA ILE A 220 10.61 -1.38 -2.97
C ILE A 220 10.69 -2.86 -2.60
N LYS A 221 11.34 -3.19 -1.49
CA LYS A 221 11.46 -4.57 -1.00
C LYS A 221 10.13 -5.13 -0.53
N ILE A 222 9.42 -4.41 0.34
CA ILE A 222 8.15 -4.89 0.90
C ILE A 222 7.10 -5.05 -0.21
N PHE A 223 7.04 -4.15 -1.19
CA PHE A 223 6.16 -4.34 -2.35
C PHE A 223 6.48 -5.61 -3.12
N LYS A 224 7.76 -5.87 -3.40
CA LYS A 224 8.18 -7.12 -4.06
C LYS A 224 7.89 -8.35 -3.22
N LEU A 225 8.02 -8.26 -1.89
CA LEU A 225 7.80 -9.38 -0.98
C LEU A 225 6.30 -9.74 -0.91
N LEU A 226 5.43 -8.74 -0.74
CA LEU A 226 3.98 -8.89 -0.72
C LEU A 226 3.43 -9.37 -2.08
N GLU A 227 4.00 -8.89 -3.18
CA GLU A 227 3.65 -9.32 -4.54
C GLU A 227 4.12 -10.76 -4.82
N LYS A 228 5.36 -11.11 -4.45
CA LYS A 228 5.92 -12.45 -4.61
C LYS A 228 5.05 -13.51 -3.93
N ASP A 229 4.58 -13.22 -2.72
CA ASP A 229 3.76 -14.13 -1.95
C ASP A 229 2.26 -14.05 -2.29
N LYS A 230 1.91 -13.22 -3.29
CA LYS A 230 0.54 -12.97 -3.78
C LYS A 230 -0.44 -12.59 -2.67
N LEU A 231 0.05 -11.84 -1.68
CA LEU A 231 -0.74 -11.47 -0.51
C LEU A 231 -1.59 -10.23 -0.76
N LEU A 232 -1.09 -9.28 -1.56
CA LEU A 232 -1.74 -8.02 -1.87
C LEU A 232 -1.48 -7.63 -3.33
N SER A 233 -2.42 -6.90 -3.93
CA SER A 233 -2.17 -6.25 -5.20
C SER A 233 -1.13 -5.11 -5.04
N PRO A 234 -0.39 -4.74 -6.10
CA PRO A 234 0.62 -3.68 -6.02
C PRO A 234 0.06 -2.32 -5.55
N LEU A 235 -1.19 -2.01 -5.92
CA LEU A 235 -1.87 -0.78 -5.53
C LEU A 235 -2.23 -0.80 -4.04
N GLU A 236 -2.83 -1.87 -3.55
CA GLU A 236 -3.19 -2.03 -2.14
C GLU A 236 -1.97 -2.04 -1.23
N ALA A 237 -0.92 -2.79 -1.61
CA ALA A 237 0.33 -2.83 -0.87
C ALA A 237 0.94 -1.42 -0.73
N ARG A 238 0.91 -0.64 -1.82
CA ARG A 238 1.40 0.74 -1.82
C ARG A 238 0.63 1.64 -0.88
N GLU A 239 -0.70 1.60 -0.95
CA GLU A 239 -1.53 2.42 -0.07
C GLU A 239 -1.33 2.06 1.40
N LEU A 240 -1.29 0.77 1.71
CA LEU A 240 -1.20 0.28 3.08
C LEU A 240 0.15 0.64 3.71
N VAL A 241 1.27 0.34 3.04
CA VAL A 241 2.63 0.66 3.52
C VAL A 241 2.86 2.16 3.73
N LEU A 242 2.19 3.02 2.95
CA LEU A 242 2.28 4.47 3.08
C LEU A 242 1.45 5.03 4.23
N LYS A 243 0.28 4.44 4.50
CA LYS A 243 -0.67 4.91 5.53
C LYS A 243 -0.35 4.35 6.92
N THR A 244 0.36 3.22 7.01
CA THR A 244 0.64 2.55 8.27
C THR A 244 1.89 3.12 8.97
N PRO A 245 1.82 3.36 10.30
CA PRO A 245 2.98 3.75 11.10
C PRO A 245 4.15 2.76 10.97
N ARG A 246 5.37 3.28 11.08
CA ARG A 246 6.60 2.49 11.02
C ARG A 246 7.45 2.69 12.26
N GLU A 247 8.11 1.62 12.65
CA GLU A 247 9.15 1.64 13.68
C GLU A 247 10.51 1.62 12.99
N PHE A 248 11.39 2.52 13.41
CA PHE A 248 12.76 2.60 12.91
C PHE A 248 13.73 2.50 14.07
N ILE A 249 14.54 1.45 14.06
CA ILE A 249 15.50 1.15 15.11
C ILE A 249 16.89 1.19 14.48
N VAL A 250 17.79 1.99 15.07
CA VAL A 250 19.20 2.06 14.65
C VAL A 250 20.06 1.49 15.76
N ASP A 251 20.65 0.32 15.51
CA ASP A 251 21.73 -0.20 16.34
C ASP A 251 23.03 0.48 15.93
N GLN A 252 23.50 1.36 16.81
CA GLN A 252 24.71 2.13 16.58
C GLN A 252 26.00 1.31 16.75
N GLN A 253 25.95 0.17 17.44
CA GLN A 253 27.10 -0.70 17.69
C GLN A 253 27.25 -1.75 16.59
N ALA A 254 26.13 -2.29 16.10
CA ALA A 254 26.11 -3.27 15.02
C ALA A 254 26.08 -2.65 13.60
N GLU A 255 26.08 -1.31 13.50
CA GLU A 255 25.92 -0.59 12.23
C GLU A 255 24.69 -1.08 11.45
N LEU A 256 23.56 -1.27 12.14
CA LEU A 256 22.35 -1.85 11.58
C LEU A 256 21.15 -0.91 11.77
N ALA A 257 20.37 -0.71 10.71
CA ALA A 257 19.08 -0.05 10.73
C ALA A 257 18.00 -1.09 10.44
N THR A 258 16.98 -1.19 11.27
CA THR A 258 15.81 -2.03 11.04
C THR A 258 14.57 -1.15 10.90
N ILE A 259 13.80 -1.37 9.85
CA ILE A 259 12.46 -0.81 9.69
C ILE A 259 11.47 -1.95 9.86
N SER A 260 10.49 -1.78 10.74
CA SER A 260 9.34 -2.68 10.91
C SER A 260 8.03 -1.95 10.70
N GLN A 261 7.06 -2.61 10.07
CA GLN A 261 5.68 -2.16 9.99
C GLN A 261 4.70 -3.32 10.20
N LYS A 262 3.53 -2.97 10.73
CA LYS A 262 2.42 -3.89 10.97
C LYS A 262 1.26 -3.55 10.04
N LEU A 263 1.16 -4.24 8.91
CA LEU A 263 0.14 -3.98 7.89
C LEU A 263 -1.13 -4.78 8.18
N GLN A 264 -2.30 -4.16 8.12
CA GLN A 264 -3.61 -4.80 8.35
C GLN A 264 -4.53 -4.60 7.14
N PRO A 265 -4.43 -5.45 6.11
CA PRO A 265 -5.21 -5.29 4.87
C PRO A 265 -6.69 -5.67 5.03
N LEU A 266 -6.99 -6.56 5.98
CA LEU A 266 -8.32 -7.06 6.28
C LEU A 266 -8.39 -7.26 7.81
N PRO A 267 -9.55 -7.04 8.46
CA PRO A 267 -9.70 -7.38 9.87
C PRO A 267 -9.28 -8.82 10.14
N GLY A 268 -8.51 -9.06 11.20
CA GLY A 268 -7.99 -10.39 11.52
C GLY A 268 -6.85 -10.88 10.61
N GLN A 269 -6.32 -10.05 9.71
CA GLN A 269 -5.06 -10.30 9.00
C GLN A 269 -4.03 -9.26 9.41
N CYS A 270 -2.84 -9.74 9.79
CA CYS A 270 -1.73 -8.90 10.17
C CYS A 270 -0.45 -9.37 9.49
N PHE A 271 0.18 -8.48 8.72
CA PHE A 271 1.48 -8.73 8.11
C PHE A 271 2.53 -7.88 8.83
N HIS A 272 3.37 -8.56 9.60
CA HIS A 272 4.56 -7.98 10.20
C HIS A 272 5.68 -8.06 9.19
N VAL A 273 6.05 -6.91 8.65
CA VAL A 273 7.13 -6.79 7.68
C VAL A 273 8.30 -6.09 8.35
N SER A 274 9.48 -6.70 8.32
CA SER A 274 10.71 -6.07 8.76
C SER A 274 11.80 -6.23 7.71
N ALA A 275 12.64 -5.22 7.60
CA ALA A 275 13.86 -5.30 6.83
C ALA A 275 15.00 -4.63 7.58
N SER A 276 16.16 -5.28 7.56
CA SER A 276 17.39 -4.76 8.13
C SER A 276 18.38 -4.33 7.06
N PHE A 277 19.07 -3.23 7.34
CA PHE A 277 20.00 -2.53 6.45
C PHE A 277 21.29 -2.30 7.21
N GLN A 278 22.42 -2.67 6.64
CA GLN A 278 23.71 -2.34 7.23
C GLN A 278 24.10 -0.92 6.80
N ILE A 279 24.51 -0.10 7.76
CA ILE A 279 24.90 1.29 7.59
C ILE A 279 26.42 1.36 7.51
N ASP A 280 26.98 1.51 6.32
CA ASP A 280 28.39 1.87 6.22
C ASP A 280 28.54 3.37 6.50
N ARG A 281 28.99 3.69 7.72
CA ARG A 281 29.20 5.08 8.17
C ARG A 281 30.32 5.79 7.42
N ARG A 282 31.26 5.06 6.83
CA ARG A 282 32.40 5.64 6.09
C ARG A 282 31.97 6.11 4.72
N THR A 283 31.10 5.34 4.05
CA THR A 283 30.61 5.64 2.70
C THR A 283 29.23 6.29 2.70
N CYS A 284 28.59 6.43 3.88
CA CYS A 284 27.21 6.87 4.01
C CYS A 284 26.25 6.06 3.13
N SER A 285 26.52 4.75 3.02
CA SER A 285 25.79 3.83 2.15
C SER A 285 25.05 2.77 2.96
N PHE A 286 23.94 2.29 2.39
CA PHE A 286 23.14 1.23 2.97
C PHE A 286 23.40 -0.04 2.17
N SER A 287 23.98 -1.04 2.80
CA SER A 287 24.03 -2.39 2.22
C SER A 287 22.77 -3.13 2.64
N ILE A 288 22.11 -3.73 1.65
CA ILE A 288 20.91 -4.52 1.88
C ILE A 288 21.37 -5.88 2.44
N PHE A 289 21.03 -6.19 3.69
CA PHE A 289 21.13 -7.54 4.21
C PHE A 289 19.99 -8.41 3.64
N GLN A 290 20.22 -9.72 3.55
CA GLN A 290 19.22 -10.73 3.15
C GLN A 290 18.31 -11.18 4.31
N SER A 291 18.11 -10.36 5.36
CA SER A 291 17.14 -10.65 6.43
C SER A 291 15.91 -9.78 6.22
N ASP A 292 15.06 -10.21 5.30
CA ASP A 292 13.70 -9.70 5.16
C ASP A 292 12.78 -10.71 5.83
N ASP A 293 12.15 -10.33 6.94
CA ASP A 293 11.20 -11.18 7.62
C ASP A 293 9.79 -10.68 7.30
N LEU A 294 9.00 -11.57 6.69
CA LEU A 294 7.57 -11.41 6.58
C LEU A 294 6.94 -12.45 7.48
N VAL A 295 6.38 -11.98 8.59
CA VAL A 295 5.57 -12.79 9.48
C VAL A 295 4.11 -12.47 9.20
N ILE A 296 3.36 -13.53 8.89
CA ILE A 296 1.94 -13.44 8.58
C ILE A 296 1.19 -14.04 9.75
N GLU A 297 0.38 -13.22 10.40
CA GLU A 297 -0.53 -13.65 11.45
C GLU A 297 -1.97 -13.51 10.94
N SER A 298 -2.78 -14.52 11.22
CA SER A 298 -4.21 -14.45 10.96
C SER A 298 -4.99 -14.95 12.16
N THR A 299 -6.02 -14.18 12.51
CA THR A 299 -6.92 -14.45 13.62
C THR A 299 -8.37 -14.45 13.12
N GLN A 300 -8.61 -14.93 11.89
CA GLN A 300 -9.96 -15.02 11.33
C GLN A 300 -10.82 -15.95 12.18
N THR A 301 -11.97 -15.45 12.61
CA THR A 301 -12.94 -16.22 13.41
C THR A 301 -14.15 -16.66 12.57
N GLY A 302 -14.21 -16.25 11.31
CA GLY A 302 -15.38 -16.46 10.43
C GLY A 302 -16.59 -15.62 10.83
N TYR A 303 -16.44 -14.70 11.78
CA TYR A 303 -17.45 -13.74 12.21
C TYR A 303 -17.11 -12.34 11.66
N PRO A 304 -18.10 -11.50 11.28
CA PRO A 304 -17.80 -10.19 10.72
C PRO A 304 -17.19 -9.24 11.75
N HIS A 305 -16.13 -8.56 11.35
CA HIS A 305 -15.67 -7.36 12.02
C HIS A 305 -16.68 -6.18 11.85
N PRO A 306 -16.70 -5.14 12.70
CA PRO A 306 -17.50 -3.94 12.44
C PRO A 306 -17.25 -3.33 11.05
N LEU A 307 -16.00 -3.36 10.55
CA LEU A 307 -15.67 -2.98 9.16
C LEU A 307 -16.40 -3.81 8.10
N GLN A 308 -16.70 -5.06 8.40
CA GLN A 308 -17.39 -5.98 7.50
C GLN A 308 -18.91 -5.98 7.71
N HIS A 309 -19.41 -5.49 8.84
CA HIS A 309 -20.84 -5.35 9.12
C HIS A 309 -21.24 -3.88 9.31
N ASN A 310 -20.94 -3.05 8.31
CA ASN A 310 -21.43 -1.67 8.23
C ASN A 310 -21.18 -0.80 9.48
N GLY A 311 -20.03 -0.92 10.14
CA GLY A 311 -19.68 -0.13 11.33
C GLY A 311 -20.34 -0.57 12.64
N TRP A 312 -21.13 -1.66 12.64
CA TRP A 312 -21.79 -2.21 13.81
C TRP A 312 -21.67 -3.74 13.82
N ALA A 313 -20.87 -4.30 14.72
CA ALA A 313 -20.84 -5.75 14.93
C ALA A 313 -20.67 -6.05 16.41
N LEU A 314 -21.30 -7.14 16.86
CA LEU A 314 -21.01 -7.78 18.13
C LEU A 314 -19.71 -8.61 18.03
N SER A 315 -19.30 -9.25 19.13
CA SER A 315 -18.07 -10.05 19.17
C SER A 315 -18.36 -11.55 19.02
N ASP A 316 -17.50 -12.25 18.26
CA ASP A 316 -17.53 -13.72 18.11
C ASP A 316 -17.35 -14.44 19.45
N MET A 317 -16.77 -13.76 20.45
CA MET A 317 -16.61 -14.30 21.80
C MET A 317 -17.94 -14.61 22.49
N LEU A 318 -19.06 -14.04 22.02
CA LEU A 318 -20.40 -14.33 22.54
C LEU A 318 -21.03 -15.58 21.92
N ILE A 319 -20.40 -16.19 20.91
CA ILE A 319 -20.86 -17.44 20.30
C ILE A 319 -20.29 -18.62 21.11
N PRO A 320 -21.13 -19.56 21.58
CA PRO A 320 -20.66 -20.75 22.28
C PRO A 320 -19.70 -21.58 21.42
N LYS A 321 -18.44 -21.73 21.87
CA LYS A 321 -17.40 -22.46 21.11
C LYS A 321 -17.32 -23.96 21.42
N CYS A 322 -17.74 -24.38 22.61
CA CYS A 322 -17.56 -25.75 23.09
C CYS A 322 -18.83 -26.27 23.79
N LEU A 323 -19.92 -26.40 23.04
CA LEU A 323 -21.14 -27.01 23.58
C LEU A 323 -20.90 -28.49 23.86
N HIS A 324 -21.32 -28.98 25.03
CA HIS A 324 -21.13 -30.37 25.43
C HIS A 324 -21.96 -31.36 24.59
N ARG A 325 -23.15 -30.95 24.14
CA ARG A 325 -24.07 -31.79 23.37
C ARG A 325 -24.63 -31.07 22.13
N PRO A 326 -23.77 -30.71 21.15
CA PRO A 326 -24.19 -29.98 19.96
C PRO A 326 -25.20 -30.76 19.10
N GLU A 327 -25.26 -32.09 19.22
CA GLU A 327 -26.21 -32.96 18.54
C GLU A 327 -27.68 -32.72 18.92
N ARG A 328 -27.94 -32.04 20.05
CA ARG A 328 -29.30 -31.62 20.46
C ARG A 328 -29.77 -30.36 19.74
N LEU A 329 -28.88 -29.66 19.05
CA LEU A 329 -29.19 -28.45 18.31
C LEU A 329 -29.33 -28.79 16.82
N LYS A 330 -30.39 -28.29 16.19
CA LYS A 330 -30.70 -28.63 14.80
C LYS A 330 -30.01 -27.71 13.81
N HIS A 331 -30.05 -26.39 14.05
CA HIS A 331 -29.53 -25.40 13.11
C HIS A 331 -28.15 -24.86 13.51
N PHE A 332 -27.83 -24.84 14.82
CA PHE A 332 -26.55 -24.29 15.30
C PHE A 332 -25.32 -25.01 14.73
N PRO A 333 -25.23 -26.36 14.69
CA PRO A 333 -24.03 -27.04 14.20
C PRO A 333 -23.73 -26.70 12.73
N GLU A 334 -24.75 -26.66 11.87
CA GLU A 334 -24.59 -26.29 10.46
C GLU A 334 -24.05 -24.87 10.29
N LEU A 335 -24.54 -23.92 11.11
CA LEU A 335 -24.05 -22.54 11.09
C LEU A 335 -22.59 -22.47 11.56
N TYR A 336 -22.26 -23.17 12.64
CA TYR A 336 -20.92 -23.17 13.22
C TYR A 336 -19.89 -23.82 12.28
N GLU A 337 -20.23 -24.92 11.62
CA GLU A 337 -19.38 -25.54 10.59
C GLU A 337 -19.12 -24.58 9.41
N LYS A 338 -20.14 -23.85 8.96
CA LYS A 338 -19.98 -22.82 7.93
C LYS A 338 -19.08 -21.68 8.39
N GLN A 339 -19.21 -21.24 9.64
CA GLN A 339 -18.34 -20.22 10.23
C GLN A 339 -16.87 -20.68 10.21
N LEU A 340 -16.59 -21.89 10.69
CA LEU A 340 -15.22 -22.44 10.71
C LEU A 340 -14.63 -22.58 9.30
N LYS A 341 -15.44 -23.02 8.33
CA LYS A 341 -15.02 -23.11 6.94
C LYS A 341 -14.68 -21.73 6.36
N ILE A 342 -15.52 -20.74 6.58
CA ILE A 342 -15.27 -19.37 6.11
C ILE A 342 -14.05 -18.76 6.79
N ALA A 343 -13.81 -19.04 8.08
CA ALA A 343 -12.60 -18.60 8.77
C ALA A 343 -11.33 -19.07 8.04
N GLN A 344 -11.27 -20.35 7.65
CA GLN A 344 -10.17 -20.94 6.88
C GLN A 344 -10.07 -20.34 5.47
N GLU A 345 -11.20 -20.10 4.81
CA GLU A 345 -11.21 -19.52 3.46
C GLU A 345 -10.82 -18.03 3.42
N LEU A 346 -10.83 -17.36 4.58
CA LEU A 346 -10.37 -15.98 4.79
C LEU A 346 -8.93 -15.89 5.30
N ASP A 347 -8.22 -17.01 5.51
CA ASP A 347 -6.78 -16.98 5.78
C ASP A 347 -6.05 -16.22 4.66
N PRO A 348 -4.87 -15.61 4.88
CA PRO A 348 -4.23 -14.69 3.93
C PRO A 348 -4.01 -15.18 2.49
N LYS A 349 -4.03 -16.50 2.27
CA LYS A 349 -3.92 -17.16 0.95
C LYS A 349 -5.20 -17.89 0.53
N GLY A 350 -6.27 -17.70 1.28
CA GLY A 350 -7.56 -18.34 1.10
C GLY A 350 -8.35 -17.75 -0.08
N PRO A 351 -9.28 -18.53 -0.63
CA PRO A 351 -10.01 -18.17 -1.86
C PRO A 351 -10.95 -16.98 -1.69
N LEU A 352 -11.36 -16.63 -0.47
CA LEU A 352 -12.34 -15.56 -0.21
C LEU A 352 -11.70 -14.21 0.13
N VAL A 353 -10.39 -14.15 0.32
CA VAL A 353 -9.72 -12.92 0.78
C VAL A 353 -9.91 -11.75 -0.18
N GLU A 354 -9.64 -11.97 -1.47
CA GLU A 354 -9.81 -10.93 -2.50
C GLU A 354 -11.24 -10.40 -2.56
N LYS A 355 -12.20 -11.31 -2.42
CA LYS A 355 -13.63 -10.97 -2.36
C LYS A 355 -13.95 -10.15 -1.11
N ALA A 356 -13.46 -10.56 0.06
CA ALA A 356 -13.69 -9.86 1.32
C ALA A 356 -13.09 -8.43 1.29
N ARG A 357 -11.90 -8.25 0.69
CA ARG A 357 -11.29 -6.93 0.48
C ARG A 357 -12.10 -6.07 -0.46
N TYR A 358 -12.54 -6.63 -1.59
CA TYR A 358 -13.41 -5.92 -2.53
C TYR A 358 -14.70 -5.44 -1.86
N LEU A 359 -15.40 -6.34 -1.13
CA LEU A 359 -16.62 -6.00 -0.41
C LEU A 359 -16.36 -4.91 0.63
N LEU A 360 -15.27 -5.00 1.39
CA LEU A 360 -14.90 -3.98 2.37
C LEU A 360 -14.67 -2.61 1.73
N ALA A 361 -13.91 -2.54 0.64
CA ALA A 361 -13.65 -1.30 -0.08
C ALA A 361 -14.94 -0.68 -0.62
N MET A 362 -15.80 -1.51 -1.22
CA MET A 362 -17.13 -1.12 -1.69
C MET A 362 -17.98 -0.55 -0.56
N LYS A 363 -18.02 -1.21 0.61
CA LYS A 363 -18.84 -0.77 1.75
C LYS A 363 -18.40 0.58 2.29
N ARG A 364 -17.09 0.76 2.47
CA ARG A 364 -16.53 2.04 2.91
C ARG A 364 -16.87 3.16 1.91
N GLN A 365 -16.74 2.90 0.61
CA GLN A 365 -17.07 3.87 -0.42
C GLN A 365 -18.55 4.27 -0.37
N VAL A 366 -19.46 3.29 -0.35
CA VAL A 366 -20.92 3.55 -0.35
C VAL A 366 -21.37 4.26 0.91
N PHE A 367 -20.78 3.93 2.06
CA PHE A 367 -21.02 4.64 3.30
C PHE A 367 -20.63 6.11 3.18
N GLU A 368 -19.41 6.42 2.70
CA GLU A 368 -18.94 7.81 2.61
C GLU A 368 -19.71 8.61 1.55
N GLU A 369 -20.13 7.99 0.44
CA GLU A 369 -21.00 8.62 -0.56
C GLU A 369 -22.39 8.99 -0.01
N ASN A 370 -22.91 8.20 0.94
CA ASN A 370 -24.26 8.37 1.53
C ASN A 370 -24.19 8.67 3.04
N LYS A 371 -23.10 9.29 3.47
CA LYS A 371 -22.70 9.44 4.88
C LYS A 371 -23.80 9.92 5.81
N MET A 372 -24.55 10.95 5.42
CA MET A 372 -25.58 11.53 6.29
C MET A 372 -26.75 10.57 6.54
N GLU A 373 -27.10 9.76 5.55
CA GLU A 373 -28.19 8.78 5.67
C GLU A 373 -27.78 7.63 6.58
N PHE A 374 -26.60 7.05 6.36
CA PHE A 374 -26.09 5.97 7.20
C PHE A 374 -25.86 6.43 8.64
N LEU A 375 -25.25 7.60 8.88
CA LEU A 375 -25.10 8.13 10.24
C LEU A 375 -26.45 8.34 10.95
N LYS A 376 -27.50 8.74 10.21
CA LYS A 376 -28.86 8.84 10.76
C LYS A 376 -29.43 7.48 11.11
N ALA A 377 -29.23 6.47 10.26
CA ALA A 377 -29.68 5.10 10.50
C ALA A 377 -28.97 4.47 11.71
N HIS A 378 -27.65 4.60 11.83
CA HIS A 378 -26.89 4.15 13.01
C HIS A 378 -27.30 4.85 14.29
N LYS A 379 -27.55 6.17 14.24
CA LYS A 379 -28.08 6.90 15.38
C LYS A 379 -29.44 6.33 15.79
N ALA A 380 -30.35 6.09 14.83
CA ALA A 380 -31.64 5.48 15.10
C ALA A 380 -31.51 4.05 15.68
N LEU A 381 -30.51 3.29 15.24
CA LEU A 381 -30.22 1.96 15.78
C LEU A 381 -29.79 2.04 17.25
N CYS A 382 -28.90 2.96 17.60
CA CYS A 382 -28.49 3.18 19.00
C CYS A 382 -29.70 3.48 19.91
N PHE A 383 -30.62 4.35 19.46
CA PHE A 383 -31.84 4.63 20.22
C PHE A 383 -32.77 3.41 20.30
N ALA A 384 -32.97 2.67 19.22
CA ALA A 384 -33.79 1.46 19.24
C ALA A 384 -33.23 0.39 20.20
N ILE A 385 -31.89 0.25 20.28
CA ILE A 385 -31.23 -0.62 21.25
C ILE A 385 -31.50 -0.13 22.68
N SER A 386 -31.36 1.17 22.94
CA SER A 386 -31.62 1.76 24.27
C SER A 386 -33.08 1.58 24.70
N ASP A 387 -34.03 1.81 23.79
CA ASP A 387 -35.46 1.70 24.05
C ASP A 387 -35.89 0.25 24.33
N ALA A 388 -35.16 -0.72 23.76
CA ALA A 388 -35.37 -2.14 24.02
C ALA A 388 -34.76 -2.60 25.37
N ALA A 389 -33.83 -1.84 25.94
CA ALA A 389 -33.18 -2.14 27.21
C ALA A 389 -34.04 -1.74 28.41
N PHE A 390 -33.67 -2.21 29.61
CA PHE A 390 -34.36 -1.79 30.84
C PHE A 390 -34.05 -0.33 31.15
N GLN A 391 -35.07 0.45 31.54
CA GLN A 391 -34.92 1.89 31.80
C GLN A 391 -33.79 2.23 32.78
N ASN A 392 -33.57 1.38 33.79
CA ASN A 392 -32.52 1.60 34.80
C ASN A 392 -31.09 1.37 34.29
N THR A 393 -30.91 0.78 33.10
CA THR A 393 -29.60 0.55 32.47
C THR A 393 -29.20 1.67 31.52
N VAL A 394 -30.13 2.54 31.13
CA VAL A 394 -29.87 3.64 30.21
C VAL A 394 -29.36 4.86 31.01
N PRO A 395 -28.15 5.35 30.75
CA PRO A 395 -27.62 6.53 31.42
C PRO A 395 -28.47 7.78 31.18
N HIS A 396 -28.57 8.67 32.17
CA HIS A 396 -29.37 9.90 32.04
C HIS A 396 -28.92 10.81 30.89
N ASP A 397 -27.63 10.81 30.56
CA ASP A 397 -27.02 11.60 29.50
C ASP A 397 -26.97 10.87 28.13
N PHE A 398 -27.58 9.68 28.02
CA PHE A 398 -27.48 8.83 26.82
C PHE A 398 -27.80 9.58 25.53
N SER A 399 -28.95 10.26 25.46
CA SER A 399 -29.39 10.98 24.26
C SER A 399 -28.41 12.07 23.83
N GLU A 400 -27.83 12.79 24.78
CA GLU A 400 -26.83 13.83 24.54
C GLU A 400 -25.51 13.21 24.05
N SER A 401 -25.02 12.19 24.74
CA SER A 401 -23.78 11.48 24.40
C SER A 401 -23.84 10.87 22.99
N ILE A 402 -24.94 10.19 22.64
CA ILE A 402 -25.17 9.65 21.29
C ILE A 402 -25.27 10.79 20.26
N SER A 403 -26.05 11.83 20.53
CA SER A 403 -26.24 12.93 19.58
C SER A 403 -24.95 13.71 19.32
N SER A 404 -24.15 13.95 20.36
CA SER A 404 -22.85 14.63 20.28
C SER A 404 -21.84 13.84 19.44
N PHE A 405 -21.81 12.51 19.62
CA PHE A 405 -20.95 11.62 18.85
C PHE A 405 -21.30 11.60 17.36
N PHE A 406 -22.57 11.36 16.99
CA PHE A 406 -22.96 11.35 15.58
C PHE A 406 -22.84 12.72 14.90
N THR A 407 -23.02 13.81 15.66
CA THR A 407 -22.72 15.17 15.17
C THR A 407 -21.23 15.35 14.93
N HIS A 408 -20.37 14.78 15.77
CA HIS A 408 -18.93 14.81 15.52
C HIS A 408 -18.52 13.98 14.30
N LEU A 409 -19.10 12.79 14.13
CA LEU A 409 -18.87 11.95 12.96
C LEU A 409 -19.24 12.67 11.67
N SER A 410 -20.34 13.44 11.63
CA SER A 410 -20.77 14.14 10.41
C SER A 410 -19.75 15.20 9.93
N PHE A 411 -18.93 15.75 10.81
CA PHE A 411 -17.86 16.70 10.46
C PHE A 411 -16.50 16.04 10.20
N SER A 412 -16.34 14.75 10.48
CA SER A 412 -15.08 14.03 10.20
C SER A 412 -14.90 13.76 8.71
N SER A 413 -13.64 13.74 8.25
CA SER A 413 -13.23 13.30 6.92
C SER A 413 -13.25 11.77 6.74
N SER A 414 -13.33 11.01 7.84
CA SER A 414 -13.36 9.55 7.88
C SER A 414 -14.42 9.08 8.88
N SER A 415 -15.69 9.32 8.53
CA SER A 415 -16.81 9.04 9.42
C SER A 415 -16.98 7.54 9.66
N TYR A 416 -16.78 6.73 8.61
CA TYR A 416 -16.89 5.27 8.70
C TYR A 416 -15.84 4.67 9.64
N ASP A 417 -14.58 5.07 9.49
CA ASP A 417 -13.47 4.51 10.27
C ASP A 417 -13.54 4.92 11.74
N LEU A 418 -14.00 6.13 12.04
CA LEU A 418 -14.22 6.56 13.43
C LEU A 418 -15.41 5.82 14.09
N LEU A 419 -16.47 5.56 13.34
CA LEU A 419 -17.62 4.77 13.81
C LEU A 419 -17.18 3.34 14.14
N VAL A 420 -16.44 2.70 13.22
CA VAL A 420 -15.84 1.37 13.42
C VAL A 420 -14.95 1.36 14.64
N ARG A 421 -14.03 2.33 14.76
CA ARG A 421 -13.11 2.40 15.91
C ARG A 421 -13.85 2.52 17.23
N ALA A 422 -14.93 3.30 17.27
CA ALA A 422 -15.77 3.39 18.46
C ALA A 422 -16.42 2.05 18.80
N GLN A 423 -16.91 1.31 17.80
CA GLN A 423 -17.49 -0.01 17.99
C GLN A 423 -16.46 -1.06 18.42
N GLU A 424 -15.26 -1.08 17.84
CA GLU A 424 -14.16 -1.95 18.26
C GLU A 424 -13.80 -1.67 19.72
N GLN A 425 -13.59 -0.40 20.07
CA GLN A 425 -13.27 -0.01 21.44
C GLN A 425 -14.37 -0.41 22.43
N LEU A 426 -15.63 -0.28 22.03
CA LEU A 426 -16.78 -0.72 22.81
C LEU A 426 -16.74 -2.23 23.06
N MET A 427 -16.62 -3.05 22.00
CA MET A 427 -16.62 -4.51 22.09
C MET A 427 -15.38 -5.05 22.82
N ASP A 428 -14.21 -4.45 22.59
CA ASP A 428 -12.98 -4.81 23.30
C ASP A 428 -13.11 -4.57 24.81
N GLY A 429 -13.72 -3.45 25.19
CA GLY A 429 -13.94 -3.06 26.57
C GLY A 429 -14.98 -3.92 27.29
N ILE A 430 -16.17 -4.10 26.72
CA ILE A 430 -17.27 -4.75 27.44
C ILE A 430 -17.38 -6.25 27.19
N VAL A 431 -16.81 -6.78 26.09
CA VAL A 431 -16.85 -8.20 25.77
C VAL A 431 -15.48 -8.84 25.93
N ASN A 432 -14.50 -8.43 25.13
CA ASN A 432 -13.26 -9.21 24.97
C ASN A 432 -12.42 -9.19 26.25
N TYR A 433 -12.22 -8.02 26.86
CA TYR A 433 -11.45 -7.90 28.10
C TYR A 433 -12.09 -8.68 29.27
N PRO A 434 -13.39 -8.51 29.60
CA PRO A 434 -14.03 -9.28 30.67
C PRO A 434 -14.07 -10.78 30.38
N PHE A 435 -14.29 -11.20 29.13
CA PHE A 435 -14.28 -12.61 28.74
C PHE A 435 -12.91 -13.25 28.99
N ILE A 436 -11.84 -12.63 28.49
CA ILE A 436 -10.46 -13.13 28.67
C ILE A 436 -10.07 -13.14 30.15
N ALA A 437 -10.46 -12.11 30.90
CA ALA A 437 -10.22 -12.05 32.34
C ALA A 437 -10.91 -13.20 33.09
N LEU A 438 -12.17 -13.49 32.75
CA LEU A 438 -12.91 -14.59 33.35
C LEU A 438 -12.28 -15.95 33.01
N ASP A 439 -11.92 -16.18 31.75
CA ASP A 439 -11.27 -17.43 31.31
C ASP A 439 -9.95 -17.64 32.06
N LYS A 440 -9.16 -16.58 32.23
CA LYS A 440 -7.90 -16.63 33.00
C LYS A 440 -8.13 -16.96 34.48
N GLU A 441 -9.06 -16.29 35.14
CA GLU A 441 -9.35 -16.52 36.56
C GLU A 441 -10.01 -17.89 36.81
N TRP A 442 -10.78 -18.39 35.86
CA TRP A 442 -11.30 -19.76 35.90
C TRP A 442 -10.19 -20.80 35.76
N LEU A 443 -9.27 -20.63 34.80
CA LEU A 443 -8.11 -21.53 34.63
C LEU A 443 -7.18 -21.54 35.86
N ASN A 444 -7.09 -20.41 36.57
CA ASN A 444 -6.33 -20.29 37.81
C ASN A 444 -7.07 -20.86 39.04
N GLY A 445 -8.34 -21.26 38.90
CA GLY A 445 -9.17 -21.77 39.99
C GLY A 445 -9.70 -20.69 40.96
N THR A 446 -9.48 -19.40 40.68
CA THR A 446 -10.00 -18.28 41.50
C THR A 446 -11.52 -18.17 41.39
N VAL A 447 -12.07 -18.47 40.22
CA VAL A 447 -13.51 -18.45 39.93
C VAL A 447 -13.99 -19.86 39.64
N SER A 448 -14.94 -20.34 40.45
CA SER A 448 -15.49 -21.70 40.34
C SER A 448 -17.01 -21.76 40.23
N THR A 449 -17.70 -20.63 40.48
CA THR A 449 -19.17 -20.56 40.45
C THR A 449 -19.66 -19.42 39.56
N CYS A 450 -20.91 -19.55 39.08
CA CYS A 450 -21.58 -18.50 38.30
C CYS A 450 -21.67 -17.18 39.07
N ASN A 451 -21.90 -17.21 40.39
CA ASN A 451 -21.94 -15.99 41.21
C ASN A 451 -20.59 -15.27 41.27
N SER A 452 -19.50 -16.01 41.51
CA SER A 452 -18.15 -15.44 41.48
C SER A 452 -17.77 -14.91 40.09
N ALA A 453 -18.18 -15.62 39.03
CA ALA A 453 -17.97 -15.19 37.65
C ALA A 453 -18.74 -13.91 37.33
N SER A 454 -20.01 -13.85 37.75
CA SER A 454 -20.88 -12.68 37.57
C SER A 454 -20.30 -11.46 38.26
N LEU A 455 -19.85 -11.60 39.52
CA LEU A 455 -19.21 -10.51 40.25
C LEU A 455 -17.94 -10.02 39.53
N LEU A 456 -17.07 -10.95 39.11
CA LEU A 456 -15.85 -10.61 38.38
C LEU A 456 -16.16 -9.85 37.08
N LEU A 457 -17.12 -10.32 36.28
CA LEU A 457 -17.51 -9.66 35.03
C LEU A 457 -18.01 -8.25 35.29
N SER A 458 -18.91 -8.05 36.27
CA SER A 458 -19.39 -6.73 36.63
C SER A 458 -18.25 -5.81 37.09
N THR A 459 -17.33 -6.31 37.92
CA THR A 459 -16.13 -5.54 38.32
C THR A 459 -15.27 -5.15 37.12
N LYS A 460 -15.01 -6.08 36.19
CA LYS A 460 -14.19 -5.81 34.99
C LYS A 460 -14.85 -4.83 34.02
N MET A 461 -16.17 -4.85 33.92
CA MET A 461 -16.91 -3.86 33.12
C MET A 461 -16.89 -2.47 33.79
N GLU A 462 -17.09 -2.37 35.11
CA GLU A 462 -17.00 -1.07 35.80
C GLU A 462 -15.56 -0.49 35.74
N GLU A 463 -14.51 -1.32 35.87
CA GLU A 463 -13.12 -0.88 35.63
C GLU A 463 -12.95 -0.23 34.25
N VAL A 464 -13.63 -0.75 33.22
CA VAL A 464 -13.59 -0.20 31.86
C VAL A 464 -14.34 1.12 31.78
N PHE A 465 -15.51 1.24 32.42
CA PHE A 465 -16.29 2.48 32.45
C PHE A 465 -15.57 3.59 33.21
N ASP A 466 -14.93 3.27 34.33
CA ASP A 466 -14.11 4.21 35.10
C ASP A 466 -12.95 4.71 34.25
N LYS A 467 -12.23 3.79 33.59
CA LYS A 467 -11.11 4.14 32.69
C LYS A 467 -11.54 5.01 31.51
N TRP A 468 -12.71 4.75 30.90
CA TRP A 468 -13.23 5.61 29.84
C TRP A 468 -13.62 7.00 30.36
N SER A 469 -14.18 7.07 31.56
CA SER A 469 -14.56 8.33 32.20
C SER A 469 -13.33 9.17 32.55
N GLU A 470 -12.28 8.57 33.13
CA GLU A 470 -11.00 9.22 33.40
C GLU A 470 -10.37 9.76 32.13
N LYS A 471 -10.26 8.94 31.09
CA LYS A 471 -9.73 9.36 29.78
C LYS A 471 -10.57 10.46 29.13
N ALA A 472 -11.89 10.44 29.33
CA ALA A 472 -12.77 11.48 28.79
C ALA A 472 -12.53 12.82 29.47
N LEU A 473 -12.32 12.82 30.80
CA LEU A 473 -11.94 14.01 31.58
C LEU A 473 -10.56 14.54 31.16
N GLU A 474 -9.60 13.67 30.90
CA GLU A 474 -8.29 14.06 30.37
C GLU A 474 -8.41 14.66 28.96
N ALA A 475 -9.17 14.01 28.07
CA ALA A 475 -9.44 14.49 26.72
C ALA A 475 -10.16 15.85 26.74
N GLU A 476 -11.06 16.08 27.70
CA GLU A 476 -11.72 17.37 27.90
C GLU A 476 -10.73 18.49 28.22
N LYS A 477 -9.80 18.25 29.16
CA LYS A 477 -8.76 19.24 29.52
C LYS A 477 -7.89 19.63 28.32
N LEU A 478 -7.71 18.72 27.37
CA LEU A 478 -6.90 18.90 26.17
C LEU A 478 -7.70 19.33 24.93
N ASN A 479 -9.02 19.55 25.05
CA ASN A 479 -9.93 19.77 23.93
C ASN A 479 -9.80 18.70 22.81
N ASN A 480 -9.52 17.45 23.21
CA ASN A 480 -9.32 16.34 22.29
C ASN A 480 -10.69 15.79 21.80
N PRO A 481 -10.91 15.65 20.47
CA PRO A 481 -12.13 15.07 19.91
C PRO A 481 -12.46 13.66 20.43
N GLU A 482 -11.47 12.92 20.92
CA GLU A 482 -11.62 11.58 21.51
C GLU A 482 -12.61 11.53 22.68
N LYS A 483 -12.83 12.65 23.39
CA LYS A 483 -13.84 12.75 24.46
C LYS A 483 -15.21 12.22 24.01
N LYS A 484 -15.65 12.58 22.80
CA LYS A 484 -16.99 12.23 22.29
C LYS A 484 -17.11 10.73 22.00
N LEU A 485 -16.03 10.12 21.52
CA LEU A 485 -15.95 8.67 21.33
C LEU A 485 -16.04 7.94 22.67
N LEU A 486 -15.33 8.42 23.69
CA LEU A 486 -15.35 7.82 25.03
C LEU A 486 -16.73 7.93 25.70
N HIS A 487 -17.40 9.08 25.56
CA HIS A 487 -18.78 9.26 26.04
C HIS A 487 -19.75 8.31 25.33
N TYR A 488 -19.63 8.16 24.00
CA TYR A 488 -20.41 7.18 23.25
C TYR A 488 -20.17 5.75 23.76
N CYS A 489 -18.90 5.35 23.93
CA CYS A 489 -18.55 4.02 24.42
C CYS A 489 -19.12 3.77 25.82
N SER A 490 -19.02 4.75 26.73
CA SER A 490 -19.59 4.65 28.07
C SER A 490 -21.11 4.52 28.04
N ALA A 491 -21.79 5.36 27.25
CA ALA A 491 -23.24 5.37 27.15
C ALA A 491 -23.81 4.06 26.57
N MET A 492 -23.30 3.62 25.42
CA MET A 492 -23.71 2.34 24.81
C MET A 492 -23.23 1.14 25.62
N GLY A 493 -22.04 1.23 26.22
CA GLY A 493 -21.45 0.18 27.03
C GLY A 493 -22.32 -0.18 28.23
N ARG A 494 -22.85 0.82 28.94
CA ARG A 494 -23.77 0.59 30.07
C ARG A 494 -25.08 -0.06 29.65
N VAL A 495 -25.63 0.30 28.48
CA VAL A 495 -26.83 -0.34 27.91
C VAL A 495 -26.57 -1.81 27.57
N LEU A 496 -25.38 -2.13 27.03
CA LEU A 496 -25.04 -3.48 26.58
C LEU A 496 -24.40 -4.37 27.66
N ALA A 497 -23.96 -3.80 28.78
CA ALA A 497 -23.20 -4.52 29.82
C ALA A 497 -23.94 -5.75 30.35
N HIS A 498 -25.21 -5.56 30.74
CA HIS A 498 -26.01 -6.64 31.32
C HIS A 498 -26.23 -7.81 30.34
N PRO A 499 -26.77 -7.61 29.11
CA PRO A 499 -26.97 -8.73 28.19
C PRO A 499 -25.65 -9.41 27.81
N VAL A 500 -24.56 -8.65 27.64
CA VAL A 500 -23.23 -9.22 27.38
C VAL A 500 -22.79 -10.11 28.54
N GLN A 501 -22.90 -9.64 29.78
CA GLN A 501 -22.58 -10.42 30.97
C GLN A 501 -23.39 -11.73 31.01
N GLN A 502 -24.69 -11.68 30.75
CA GLN A 502 -25.56 -12.87 30.72
C GLN A 502 -25.12 -13.88 29.66
N LEU A 503 -24.76 -13.41 28.45
CA LEU A 503 -24.29 -14.28 27.37
C LEU A 503 -22.94 -14.92 27.67
N ILE A 504 -21.99 -14.17 28.24
CA ILE A 504 -20.69 -14.69 28.69
C ILE A 504 -20.90 -15.76 29.77
N LEU A 505 -21.77 -15.51 30.75
CA LEU A 505 -22.09 -16.46 31.82
C LEU A 505 -22.80 -17.71 31.29
N GLN A 506 -23.72 -17.57 30.34
CA GLN A 506 -24.38 -18.71 29.70
C GLN A 506 -23.34 -19.63 29.04
N GLN A 507 -22.37 -19.07 28.31
CA GLN A 507 -21.29 -19.86 27.72
C GLN A 507 -20.36 -20.48 28.78
N HIS A 508 -19.98 -19.75 29.82
CA HIS A 508 -19.10 -20.26 30.87
C HIS A 508 -19.77 -21.26 31.80
N SER A 509 -21.10 -21.24 31.90
CA SER A 509 -21.86 -22.25 32.63
C SER A 509 -21.52 -23.66 32.16
N GLU A 510 -21.18 -23.81 30.87
CA GLU A 510 -20.68 -25.05 30.27
C GLU A 510 -19.46 -25.57 31.00
N LYS A 511 -18.41 -24.76 31.01
CA LYS A 511 -17.10 -25.03 31.61
C LYS A 511 -17.18 -25.20 33.12
N MET A 512 -17.99 -24.37 33.78
CA MET A 512 -18.13 -24.34 35.25
C MET A 512 -19.08 -25.40 35.80
N LYS A 513 -19.83 -26.10 34.94
CA LYS A 513 -20.87 -27.07 35.33
C LYS A 513 -21.91 -26.48 36.28
N THR A 514 -22.28 -25.23 36.06
CA THR A 514 -23.36 -24.54 36.78
C THR A 514 -24.58 -24.37 35.89
N ALA A 515 -25.73 -24.07 36.50
CA ALA A 515 -26.90 -23.65 35.74
C ALA A 515 -26.59 -22.34 34.98
N PRO A 516 -26.95 -22.24 33.69
CA PRO A 516 -26.87 -20.99 32.94
C PRO A 516 -27.90 -19.98 33.48
N PRO A 517 -27.65 -18.67 33.32
CA PRO A 517 -28.67 -17.69 33.65
C PRO A 517 -29.82 -17.72 32.63
N GLU A 518 -30.99 -17.30 33.09
CA GLU A 518 -32.14 -17.06 32.21
C GLU A 518 -31.94 -15.75 31.45
N LEU A 519 -32.18 -15.78 30.13
CA LEU A 519 -32.06 -14.60 29.28
C LEU A 519 -33.39 -13.86 29.22
N ASP A 520 -33.38 -12.57 29.53
CA ASP A 520 -34.52 -11.69 29.29
C ASP A 520 -34.73 -11.42 27.78
N VAL A 521 -35.82 -10.74 27.42
CA VAL A 521 -36.18 -10.45 26.02
C VAL A 521 -35.13 -9.58 25.31
N PHE A 522 -34.53 -8.62 26.00
CA PHE A 522 -33.50 -7.76 25.43
C PHE A 522 -32.20 -8.53 25.22
N THR A 523 -31.79 -9.36 26.17
CA THR A 523 -30.65 -10.26 26.05
C THR A 523 -30.84 -11.23 24.88
N LYS A 524 -32.05 -11.77 24.69
CA LYS A 524 -32.38 -12.57 23.49
C LYS A 524 -32.27 -11.77 22.20
N LYS A 525 -32.70 -10.50 22.17
CA LYS A 525 -32.50 -9.62 20.99
C LYS A 525 -31.03 -9.46 20.64
N ILE A 526 -30.17 -9.23 21.64
CA ILE A 526 -28.72 -9.14 21.43
C ILE A 526 -28.18 -10.47 20.88
N GLN A 527 -28.64 -11.60 21.40
CA GLN A 527 -28.25 -12.92 20.89
C GLN A 527 -28.75 -13.18 19.45
N VAL A 528 -29.97 -12.75 19.12
CA VAL A 528 -30.50 -12.84 17.75
C VAL A 528 -29.68 -11.96 16.80
N ALA A 529 -29.29 -10.75 17.22
CA ALA A 529 -28.46 -9.85 16.43
C ALA A 529 -27.09 -10.49 16.14
N LEU A 530 -26.46 -11.12 17.13
CA LEU A 530 -25.21 -11.86 16.99
C LEU A 530 -25.30 -12.92 15.88
N TYR A 531 -26.33 -13.75 15.90
CA TYR A 531 -26.51 -14.79 14.88
C TYR A 531 -26.97 -14.25 13.53
N LEU A 532 -27.74 -13.15 13.51
CA LEU A 532 -28.13 -12.47 12.27
C LEU A 532 -26.89 -11.91 11.55
N GLN A 533 -26.02 -11.22 12.28
CA GLN A 533 -24.76 -10.68 11.76
C GLN A 533 -23.86 -11.77 11.19
N LEU A 534 -23.70 -12.89 11.91
CA LEU A 534 -22.97 -14.05 11.40
C LEU A 534 -23.61 -14.59 10.11
N TRP A 535 -24.92 -14.84 10.12
CA TRP A 535 -25.62 -15.41 8.97
C TRP A 535 -25.49 -14.54 7.72
N GLU A 536 -25.66 -13.23 7.88
CA GLU A 536 -25.55 -12.25 6.81
C GLU A 536 -24.13 -12.19 6.26
N PHE A 537 -23.11 -12.22 7.11
CA PHE A 537 -21.71 -12.24 6.68
C PHE A 537 -21.36 -13.50 5.88
N LEU A 538 -21.77 -14.67 6.37
CA LEU A 538 -21.55 -15.94 5.66
C LEU A 538 -22.29 -15.97 4.33
N HIS A 539 -23.52 -15.44 4.29
CA HIS A 539 -24.30 -15.35 3.07
C HIS A 539 -23.67 -14.38 2.07
N GLU A 540 -23.27 -13.20 2.49
CA GLU A 540 -22.61 -12.21 1.64
C GLU A 540 -21.33 -12.77 0.99
N LEU A 541 -20.51 -13.48 1.78
CA LEU A 541 -19.32 -14.16 1.28
C LEU A 541 -19.61 -15.32 0.32
N SER A 542 -20.87 -15.78 0.21
CA SER A 542 -21.30 -16.75 -0.80
C SER A 542 -21.80 -16.10 -2.11
N LEU A 543 -22.24 -14.83 -2.07
CA LEU A 543 -22.86 -14.13 -3.22
C LEU A 543 -21.85 -13.58 -4.22
N ASN A 544 -22.15 -13.58 -5.52
CA ASN A 544 -21.29 -12.92 -6.49
C ASN A 544 -21.29 -11.39 -6.25
N PRO A 545 -20.14 -10.72 -6.04
CA PRO A 545 -20.11 -9.29 -5.71
C PRO A 545 -20.77 -8.40 -6.78
N LYS A 546 -20.82 -8.86 -8.03
CA LYS A 546 -21.47 -8.13 -9.14
C LYS A 546 -22.99 -8.12 -9.08
N GLU A 547 -23.58 -9.03 -8.30
CA GLU A 547 -25.03 -9.17 -8.15
C GLU A 547 -25.55 -8.40 -6.91
N ILE A 548 -24.64 -7.90 -6.07
CA ILE A 548 -24.97 -7.13 -4.88
C ILE A 548 -25.13 -5.67 -5.29
N ASP A 549 -26.31 -5.10 -5.09
CA ASP A 549 -26.48 -3.65 -5.02
C ASP A 549 -25.94 -3.18 -3.65
N PRO A 550 -24.78 -2.50 -3.62
CA PRO A 550 -24.12 -2.09 -2.39
C PRO A 550 -25.00 -1.31 -1.42
N TYR A 551 -25.70 -0.31 -1.94
CA TYR A 551 -26.47 0.62 -1.14
C TYR A 551 -27.68 -0.11 -0.56
N ARG A 552 -28.44 -0.83 -1.40
CA ARG A 552 -29.60 -1.59 -0.92
C ARG A 552 -29.19 -2.68 0.07
N HIS A 553 -28.06 -3.33 -0.16
CA HIS A 553 -27.55 -4.35 0.75
C HIS A 553 -27.22 -3.76 2.13
N LEU A 554 -26.44 -2.68 2.18
CA LEU A 554 -26.07 -2.01 3.43
C LEU A 554 -27.26 -1.42 4.18
N SER A 555 -28.20 -0.79 3.46
CA SER A 555 -29.43 -0.24 4.05
C SER A 555 -30.30 -1.36 4.64
N ARG A 556 -30.47 -2.47 3.92
CA ARG A 556 -31.23 -3.63 4.41
C ARG A 556 -30.63 -4.20 5.70
N LEU A 557 -29.31 -4.35 5.79
CA LEU A 557 -28.67 -4.89 7.01
C LEU A 557 -29.00 -4.03 8.24
N LEU A 558 -28.95 -2.71 8.12
CA LEU A 558 -29.32 -1.80 9.21
C LEU A 558 -30.83 -1.80 9.50
N GLU A 559 -31.66 -1.92 8.46
CA GLU A 559 -33.11 -2.03 8.61
C GLU A 559 -33.51 -3.30 9.34
N ASP A 560 -32.87 -4.43 9.03
CA ASP A 560 -33.07 -5.71 9.72
C ASP A 560 -32.67 -5.58 11.20
N ASP A 561 -31.51 -4.99 11.52
CA ASP A 561 -31.11 -4.71 12.91
C ASP A 561 -32.10 -3.77 13.62
N LEU A 562 -32.55 -2.70 12.97
CA LEU A 562 -33.55 -1.78 13.51
C LEU A 562 -34.89 -2.49 13.79
N MET A 563 -35.32 -3.35 12.87
CA MET A 563 -36.54 -4.13 13.00
C MET A 563 -36.45 -5.08 14.20
N LEU A 564 -35.30 -5.73 14.41
CA LEU A 564 -35.05 -6.61 15.55
C LEU A 564 -35.27 -5.89 16.88
N PHE A 565 -34.62 -4.73 17.07
CA PHE A 565 -34.70 -4.03 18.35
C PHE A 565 -36.08 -3.39 18.59
N LYS A 566 -36.80 -3.02 17.53
CA LYS A 566 -38.19 -2.53 17.62
C LYS A 566 -39.24 -3.63 17.78
N ALA A 567 -38.91 -4.88 17.48
CA ALA A 567 -39.86 -5.99 17.55
C ALA A 567 -40.36 -6.20 18.99
N THR A 568 -41.66 -6.34 19.16
CA THR A 568 -42.27 -6.70 20.46
C THR A 568 -42.31 -8.21 20.69
N ASP A 569 -42.27 -9.00 19.62
CA ASP A 569 -42.29 -10.46 19.66
C ASP A 569 -41.28 -11.01 18.65
N LEU A 570 -40.27 -11.71 19.15
CA LEU A 570 -39.19 -12.28 18.34
C LEU A 570 -39.68 -13.42 17.45
N ASN A 571 -40.73 -14.14 17.84
CA ASN A 571 -41.21 -15.31 17.10
C ASN A 571 -41.92 -14.93 15.79
N LYS A 572 -42.25 -13.65 15.60
CA LYS A 572 -42.84 -13.13 14.36
C LYS A 572 -41.80 -12.76 13.31
N LEU A 573 -40.53 -12.73 13.68
CA LEU A 573 -39.44 -12.41 12.76
C LEU A 573 -39.12 -13.66 11.92
N PRO A 574 -38.98 -13.53 10.58
CA PRO A 574 -38.81 -14.68 9.69
C PRO A 574 -37.37 -15.23 9.67
N TRP A 575 -36.51 -14.78 10.59
CA TRP A 575 -35.07 -15.05 10.52
C TRP A 575 -34.69 -16.37 11.19
N LYS A 576 -33.78 -17.11 10.55
CA LYS A 576 -33.21 -18.35 11.10
C LYS A 576 -32.45 -18.13 12.41
N SER A 577 -31.93 -16.93 12.65
CA SER A 577 -31.27 -16.55 13.90
C SER A 577 -32.19 -16.68 15.12
N VAL A 578 -33.50 -16.42 14.97
CA VAL A 578 -34.48 -16.63 16.04
C VAL A 578 -34.62 -18.10 16.39
N ALA A 579 -34.67 -18.99 15.39
CA ALA A 579 -34.75 -20.43 15.62
C ALA A 579 -33.52 -20.94 16.38
N ILE A 580 -32.32 -20.46 16.05
CA ILE A 580 -31.08 -20.83 16.75
C ILE A 580 -31.12 -20.37 18.21
N VAL A 581 -31.58 -19.15 18.50
CA VAL A 581 -31.71 -18.65 19.87
C VAL A 581 -32.71 -19.48 20.68
N ASN A 582 -33.84 -19.85 20.08
CA ASN A 582 -34.83 -20.71 20.73
C ASN A 582 -34.29 -22.13 21.00
N GLU A 583 -33.47 -22.67 20.09
CA GLU A 583 -32.77 -23.95 20.30
C GLU A 583 -31.77 -23.88 21.45
N LEU A 584 -30.95 -22.84 21.49
CA LEU A 584 -29.98 -22.63 22.57
C LEU A 584 -30.69 -22.44 23.91
N GLU A 585 -31.76 -21.68 23.95
CA GLU A 585 -32.57 -21.52 25.17
C GLU A 585 -33.09 -22.88 25.68
N THR A 586 -33.61 -23.70 24.77
CA THR A 586 -34.11 -25.05 25.11
C THR A 586 -32.97 -25.93 25.61
N TYR A 587 -31.85 -25.96 24.90
CA TYR A 587 -30.65 -26.71 25.25
C TYR A 587 -30.14 -26.35 26.66
N TYR A 588 -30.01 -25.05 26.96
CA TYR A 588 -29.52 -24.58 28.26
C TYR A 588 -30.51 -24.85 29.39
N LYS A 589 -31.82 -24.79 29.13
CA LYS A 589 -32.86 -25.17 30.11
C LYS A 589 -32.84 -26.66 30.44
N GLU A 590 -32.75 -27.52 29.43
CA GLU A 590 -32.66 -28.97 29.65
C GLU A 590 -31.42 -29.34 30.46
N ARG A 591 -30.28 -28.72 30.14
CA ARG A 591 -29.04 -28.92 30.88
C ARG A 591 -29.17 -28.49 32.34
N ALA A 592 -29.85 -27.38 32.61
CA ALA A 592 -30.08 -26.91 33.98
C ALA A 592 -30.90 -27.90 34.82
N LEU A 593 -31.73 -28.75 34.18
CA LEU A 593 -32.47 -29.82 34.85
C LEU A 593 -31.63 -31.08 35.10
N GLU A 594 -30.54 -31.26 34.36
CA GLU A 594 -29.63 -32.41 34.49
C GLU A 594 -28.48 -32.17 35.50
N ALA A 595 -28.19 -30.91 35.83
CA ALA A 595 -27.15 -30.49 36.79
C ALA A 595 -27.73 -30.35 38.21
#